data_AF-D8PKN4-F1
#
_entry.id   AF-D8PKN4-F1
#
_cell.length_a   1.000
_cell.length_b   1.000
_cell.length_c   1.000
_cell.angle_alpha   90.00
_cell.angle_beta   90.00
_cell.angle_gamma   90.00
#
_symmetry.space_group_name_H-M   'P 1'
#
loop_
_entity.id
_entity.type
_entity.pdbx_description
1 polymer ?
#
loop_
_entity_poly.entity_id
_entity_poly.type
_entity_poly.pdbx_seq_one_letter_code
_entity_poly.pdbx_strand_id
1 'polypeptide(L)'
;STKGSIAKHNYVIDYSKPAADGVFDGADFENYLHDRIKVEGKAGALGTNVKIVRDAGQNKITVSSNVVFSKRYLKYLTKKFLKKAGLRDWVRIVATTKDNYELRFYNITY
;
A
#
# COMPACT_ATOMS: atom_id res chain seq x y z
N SER A 1 -9.24 10.46 -31.70
CA SER A 1 -9.03 9.28 -30.83
C SER A 1 -9.47 9.56 -29.41
N THR A 2 -10.72 9.22 -29.07
CA THR A 2 -11.22 9.23 -27.70
C THR A 2 -10.63 8.04 -26.95
N LYS A 3 -9.50 8.23 -26.24
CA LYS A 3 -9.01 7.25 -25.27
C LYS A 3 -10.11 7.10 -24.21
N GLY A 4 -10.71 5.91 -24.12
CA GLY A 4 -11.71 5.59 -23.10
C GLY A 4 -11.20 5.95 -21.70
N SER A 5 -12.06 6.52 -20.87
CA SER A 5 -11.71 6.97 -19.52
C SER A 5 -11.05 5.83 -18.74
N ILE A 6 -9.78 6.01 -18.37
CA ILE A 6 -9.07 5.05 -17.51
C ILE A 6 -9.83 5.05 -16.17
N ALA A 7 -10.32 3.86 -15.77
CA ALA A 7 -11.04 3.72 -14.52
C ALA A 7 -10.15 4.15 -13.36
N LYS A 8 -10.60 5.13 -12.59
CA LYS A 8 -9.92 5.56 -11.38
C LYS A 8 -10.01 4.43 -10.35
N HIS A 9 -8.86 3.98 -9.86
CA HIS A 9 -8.81 2.91 -8.86
C HIS A 9 -8.33 3.45 -7.53
N ASN A 10 -9.06 3.12 -6.46
CA ASN A 10 -8.69 3.45 -5.09
C ASN A 10 -8.39 2.14 -4.36
N TYR A 11 -7.16 1.97 -3.94
CA TYR A 11 -6.72 0.81 -3.15
C TYR A 11 -6.46 1.25 -1.72
N VAL A 12 -6.91 0.45 -0.75
CA VAL A 12 -6.72 0.74 0.67
C VAL A 12 -5.87 -0.34 1.31
N ILE A 13 -4.89 0.05 2.12
CA ILE A 13 -4.19 -0.84 3.05
C ILE A 13 -4.55 -0.42 4.46
N ASP A 14 -5.20 -1.32 5.18
CA ASP A 14 -5.42 -1.21 6.62
C ASP A 14 -4.22 -1.80 7.36
N TYR A 15 -3.56 -0.97 8.17
CA TYR A 15 -2.42 -1.37 9.00
C TYR A 15 -2.71 -1.15 10.50
N SER A 16 -3.99 -1.03 10.88
CA SER A 16 -4.43 -0.77 12.25
C SER A 16 -3.87 -1.76 13.27
N LYS A 17 -3.90 -3.07 12.96
CA LYS A 17 -3.40 -4.12 13.86
C LYS A 17 -1.93 -3.95 14.22
N PRO A 18 -0.98 -3.97 13.26
CA PRO A 18 0.43 -3.80 13.61
C PRO A 18 0.80 -2.38 14.05
N ALA A 19 0.02 -1.35 13.72
CA ALA A 19 0.23 -0.01 14.28
C ALA A 19 -0.20 0.10 15.75
N ALA A 20 -1.28 -0.57 16.16
CA ALA A 20 -1.73 -0.59 17.55
C ALA A 20 -0.67 -1.18 18.49
N ASP A 21 0.09 -2.17 18.00
CA ASP A 21 1.19 -2.80 18.75
C ASP A 21 2.54 -2.04 18.59
N GLY A 22 2.56 -0.91 17.87
CA GLY A 22 3.77 -0.11 17.64
C GLY A 22 4.81 -0.76 16.70
N VAL A 23 4.43 -1.82 15.98
CA VAL A 23 5.33 -2.62 15.14
C VAL A 23 5.46 -2.04 13.72
N PHE A 24 4.47 -1.27 13.27
CA PHE A 24 4.42 -0.74 11.91
C PHE A 24 4.25 0.78 11.91
N ASP A 25 5.21 1.48 11.31
CA ASP A 25 5.16 2.92 11.11
C ASP A 25 4.49 3.28 9.76
N GLY A 26 3.29 3.85 9.85
CA GLY A 26 2.55 4.31 8.68
C GLY A 26 3.23 5.47 7.93
N ALA A 27 3.96 6.34 8.62
CA ALA A 27 4.64 7.48 8.00
C ALA A 27 5.85 7.04 7.17
N ASP A 28 6.68 6.13 7.71
CA ASP A 28 7.79 5.53 6.96
C ASP A 28 7.27 4.73 5.74
N PHE A 29 6.16 4.01 5.91
CA PHE A 29 5.56 3.29 4.79
C PHE A 29 4.99 4.22 3.71
N GLU A 30 4.36 5.34 4.09
CA GLU A 30 3.89 6.38 3.16
C GLU A 30 5.05 6.94 2.33
N ASN A 31 6.14 7.35 2.97
CA ASN A 31 7.36 7.83 2.30
C ASN A 31 7.95 6.78 1.36
N TYR A 32 8.02 5.53 1.82
CA TYR A 32 8.48 4.42 0.98
C TYR A 32 7.62 4.24 -0.29
N LEU A 33 6.30 4.39 -0.20
CA LEU A 33 5.43 4.31 -1.37
C LEU A 33 5.66 5.50 -2.32
N HIS A 34 5.86 6.70 -1.80
CA HIS A 34 6.22 7.87 -2.60
C HIS A 34 7.48 7.63 -3.44
N ASP A 35 8.51 7.04 -2.83
CA ASP A 35 9.80 6.78 -3.49
C ASP A 35 9.78 5.60 -4.47
N ARG A 36 8.91 4.61 -4.25
CA ARG A 36 9.01 3.30 -4.91
C ARG A 36 7.91 3.00 -5.89
N ILE A 37 6.78 3.70 -5.84
CA ILE A 37 5.77 3.62 -6.88
C ILE A 37 6.34 4.20 -8.17
N LYS A 38 6.25 3.42 -9.24
CA LYS A 38 6.64 3.81 -10.59
C LYS A 38 5.42 4.11 -11.44
N VAL A 39 5.48 5.21 -12.17
CA VAL A 39 4.54 5.57 -13.23
C VAL A 39 5.34 5.62 -14.52
N GLU A 40 4.89 4.90 -15.56
CA GLU A 40 5.58 4.81 -16.86
C GLU A 40 7.07 4.42 -16.75
N GLY A 41 7.40 3.55 -15.79
CA GLY A 41 8.76 3.03 -15.57
C GLY A 41 9.65 3.94 -14.70
N LYS A 42 9.23 5.16 -14.37
CA LYS A 42 9.99 6.10 -13.53
C LYS A 42 9.42 6.18 -12.11
N ALA A 43 10.29 6.11 -11.11
CA ALA A 43 9.95 6.31 -9.70
C ALA A 43 10.03 7.79 -9.31
N GLY A 44 9.34 8.18 -8.24
CA GLY A 44 9.42 9.55 -7.67
C GLY A 44 8.64 10.63 -8.42
N ALA A 45 8.06 10.32 -9.59
CA ALA A 45 7.27 11.23 -10.40
C ALA A 45 5.78 10.85 -10.39
N LEU A 46 5.14 10.92 -9.22
CA LEU A 46 3.72 10.54 -9.06
C LEU A 46 2.77 11.58 -9.66
N GLY A 47 3.15 12.86 -9.61
CA GLY A 47 2.38 13.98 -10.16
C GLY A 47 0.91 13.94 -9.75
N THR A 48 0.01 14.11 -10.73
CA THR A 48 -1.45 13.95 -10.57
C THR A 48 -1.92 12.53 -10.89
N ASN A 49 -1.02 11.62 -11.25
CA ASN A 49 -1.35 10.26 -11.70
C ASN A 49 -1.66 9.33 -10.54
N VAL A 50 -0.90 9.45 -9.44
CA VAL A 50 -1.09 8.63 -8.23
C VAL A 50 -1.07 9.53 -7.00
N LYS A 51 -2.12 9.47 -6.19
CA LYS A 51 -2.23 10.16 -4.91
C LYS A 51 -2.18 9.13 -3.79
N ILE A 52 -1.28 9.33 -2.83
CA ILE A 52 -1.15 8.52 -1.62
C ILE A 52 -1.64 9.40 -0.47
N VAL A 53 -2.51 8.85 0.38
CA VAL A 53 -3.05 9.55 1.55
C VAL A 53 -3.02 8.61 2.73
N ARG A 54 -2.30 8.99 3.78
CA ARG A 54 -2.38 8.36 5.09
C ARG A 54 -3.49 8.99 5.93
N ASP A 55 -4.43 8.16 6.35
CA ASP A 55 -5.39 8.50 7.40
C ASP A 55 -4.79 8.05 8.74
N ALA A 56 -4.19 9.01 9.45
CA ALA A 56 -3.54 8.76 10.74
C ALA A 56 -4.56 8.41 11.85
N GLY A 57 -5.82 8.84 11.74
CA GLY A 57 -6.86 8.52 12.72
C GLY A 57 -7.37 7.08 12.57
N GLN A 58 -7.34 6.54 11.35
CA GLN A 58 -7.84 5.19 11.06
C GLN A 58 -6.74 4.14 10.81
N ASN A 59 -5.46 4.52 10.86
CA ASN A 59 -4.33 3.66 10.51
C ASN A 59 -4.51 2.98 9.13
N LYS A 60 -4.90 3.80 8.14
CA LYS A 60 -5.09 3.36 6.75
C LYS A 60 -4.27 4.20 5.79
N ILE A 61 -3.82 3.58 4.70
CA ILE A 61 -3.23 4.27 3.56
C ILE A 61 -4.10 4.00 2.34
N THR A 62 -4.50 5.07 1.68
CA THR A 62 -5.26 5.04 0.42
C THR A 62 -4.37 5.44 -0.72
N VAL A 63 -4.33 4.61 -1.77
CA VAL A 63 -3.63 4.88 -3.03
C VAL A 63 -4.67 5.04 -4.13
N SER A 64 -4.86 6.27 -4.59
CA SER A 64 -5.74 6.62 -5.70
C SER A 64 -4.94 6.78 -6.97
N SER A 65 -5.25 6.01 -8.02
CA SER A 65 -4.59 6.08 -9.32
C SER A 65 -5.55 6.51 -10.42
N ASN A 66 -5.10 7.45 -11.25
CA ASN A 66 -5.74 7.88 -12.50
C ASN A 66 -5.12 7.18 -13.73
N VAL A 67 -4.06 6.40 -13.52
CA VAL A 67 -3.40 5.57 -14.54
C VAL A 67 -3.62 4.09 -14.26
N VAL A 68 -3.24 3.22 -15.21
CA VAL A 68 -3.25 1.78 -15.01
C VAL A 68 -2.36 1.42 -13.83
N PHE A 69 -2.99 1.01 -12.74
CA PHE A 69 -2.31 0.62 -11.51
C PHE A 69 -2.96 -0.65 -10.99
N SER A 70 -2.12 -1.62 -10.60
CA SER A 70 -2.62 -2.91 -10.16
C SER A 70 -2.52 -3.04 -8.65
N LYS A 71 -3.57 -3.61 -8.06
CA LYS A 71 -3.56 -4.03 -6.66
C LYS A 71 -2.38 -4.95 -6.31
N ARG A 72 -2.01 -5.85 -7.24
CA ARG A 72 -0.87 -6.75 -7.08
C ARG A 72 0.46 -6.01 -6.93
N TYR A 73 0.64 -4.88 -7.63
CA TYR A 73 1.83 -4.07 -7.51
C TYR A 73 1.97 -3.47 -6.11
N LEU A 74 0.84 -3.00 -5.55
CA LEU A 74 0.81 -2.53 -4.17
C LEU A 74 1.20 -3.64 -3.18
N LYS A 75 0.66 -4.86 -3.35
CA LYS A 75 1.06 -6.03 -2.54
C LYS A 75 2.55 -6.33 -2.61
N TYR A 76 3.15 -6.23 -3.79
CA TYR A 76 4.58 -6.41 -3.98
C TYR A 76 5.38 -5.36 -3.19
N LEU A 77 5.01 -4.08 -3.30
CA LEU A 77 5.69 -3.00 -2.60
C LEU A 77 5.57 -3.14 -1.08
N THR A 78 4.39 -3.48 -0.56
CA THR A 78 4.21 -3.70 0.88
C THR A 78 5.05 -4.87 1.38
N LYS A 79 5.08 -6.01 0.67
CA LYS A 79 5.95 -7.13 1.04
C LYS A 79 7.44 -6.75 1.05
N LYS A 80 7.86 -5.93 0.09
CA LYS A 80 9.23 -5.45 -0.01
C LYS A 80 9.58 -4.51 1.15
N PHE A 81 8.65 -3.64 1.55
CA PHE A 81 8.79 -2.81 2.74
C PHE A 81 8.90 -3.66 4.01
N LEU A 82 7.99 -4.63 4.22
CA LEU A 82 8.04 -5.52 5.37
C LEU A 82 9.36 -6.29 5.47
N LYS A 83 9.96 -6.69 4.34
CA LYS A 83 11.31 -7.29 4.36
C LYS A 83 12.40 -6.29 4.74
N LYS A 84 12.33 -5.05 4.24
CA LYS A 84 13.28 -3.97 4.60
C LYS A 84 13.20 -3.65 6.10
N ALA A 85 12.00 -3.61 6.67
CA ALA A 85 11.75 -3.33 8.08
C ALA A 85 11.94 -4.56 9.02
N GLY A 86 12.32 -5.73 8.49
CA GLY A 86 12.47 -6.95 9.31
C GLY A 86 11.16 -7.59 9.78
N LEU A 87 10.00 -7.13 9.31
CA LEU A 87 8.66 -7.54 9.75
C LEU A 87 8.08 -8.76 9.01
N ARG A 88 8.81 -9.31 8.04
CA ARG A 88 8.29 -10.33 7.11
C ARG A 88 7.81 -11.60 7.80
N ASP A 89 8.42 -11.98 8.92
CA ASP A 89 8.10 -13.22 9.62
C ASP A 89 6.93 -13.06 10.59
N TRP A 90 6.58 -11.81 10.91
CA TRP A 90 5.57 -11.45 11.90
C TRP A 90 4.28 -10.95 11.24
N VAL A 91 4.40 -10.17 10.16
CA VAL A 91 3.28 -9.48 9.51
C VAL A 91 3.12 -9.94 8.06
N ARG A 92 1.88 -10.21 7.68
CA ARG A 92 1.49 -10.54 6.30
C ARG A 92 0.40 -9.61 5.79
N ILE A 93 0.43 -9.36 4.49
CA ILE A 93 -0.62 -8.66 3.76
C ILE A 93 -1.67 -9.63 3.21
N VAL A 94 -2.93 -9.41 3.54
CA VAL A 94 -4.09 -10.25 3.19
C VAL A 94 -5.10 -9.42 2.41
N ALA A 95 -5.63 -9.94 1.31
CA ALA A 95 -6.71 -9.28 0.57
C ALA A 95 -8.02 -9.49 1.33
N THR A 96 -8.73 -8.42 1.63
CA THR A 96 -10.03 -8.47 2.31
C THR A 96 -11.17 -8.35 1.31
N THR A 97 -11.11 -7.35 0.43
CA THR A 97 -12.09 -7.15 -0.65
C THR A 97 -11.37 -7.05 -2.01
N LYS A 98 -12.10 -6.73 -3.08
CA LYS A 98 -11.49 -6.48 -4.40
C LYS A 98 -10.44 -5.38 -4.34
N ASP A 99 -10.67 -4.32 -3.57
CA ASP A 99 -9.81 -3.13 -3.55
C ASP A 99 -9.00 -2.96 -2.26
N ASN A 100 -9.32 -3.72 -1.21
CA ASN A 100 -8.70 -3.54 0.09
C ASN A 100 -7.71 -4.66 0.45
N TYR A 101 -6.66 -4.26 1.13
CA TYR A 101 -5.71 -5.10 1.84
C TYR A 101 -5.74 -4.78 3.34
N GLU A 102 -5.32 -5.77 4.13
CA GLU A 102 -5.12 -5.62 5.57
C GLU A 102 -3.79 -6.28 5.95
N LEU A 103 -3.05 -5.64 6.86
CA LEU A 103 -1.90 -6.24 7.52
C LEU A 103 -2.36 -7.04 8.74
N ARG A 104 -1.96 -8.31 8.81
CA ARG A 104 -2.30 -9.23 9.89
C ARG A 104 -1.04 -9.91 10.41
N PHE A 105 -1.03 -10.25 11.69
CA PHE A 105 0.00 -11.13 12.23
C PHE A 105 -0.14 -12.56 11.68
N TYR A 106 0.96 -13.30 11.66
CA TYR A 106 0.91 -14.75 11.53
C TYR A 106 0.35 -15.35 12.83
N ASN A 107 -0.59 -16.29 12.72
CA ASN A 107 -0.97 -17.12 13.87
C ASN A 107 0.15 -18.12 14.09
N ILE A 108 1.01 -17.86 15.08
CA ILE A 108 1.94 -18.87 15.59
C ILE A 108 1.12 -19.71 16.57
N THR A 109 0.46 -20.74 16.05
CA THR A 109 -0.09 -21.79 16.91
C THR A 109 1.09 -22.62 17.40
N TYR A 110 1.32 -22.61 18.71
CA TYR A 110 2.28 -23.51 19.37
C TYR A 110 1.71 -24.92 19.48
#